data_AF-A0AAV5B1Q6-F1
#
_entry.id   AF-A0AAV5B1Q6-F1
#
_cell.length_a   1.000
_cell.length_b   1.000
_cell.length_c   1.000
_cell.angle_alpha   90.00
_cell.angle_beta   90.00
_cell.angle_gamma   90.00
#
_symmetry.space_group_name_H-M   'P 1'
#
loop_
_entity.id
_entity.type
_entity.pdbx_description
1 polymer ?
#
loop_
_entity_poly.entity_id
_entity_poly.type
_entity_poly.pdbx_seq_one_letter_code
_entity_poly.pdbx_strand_id
1 'polypeptide(L)'
;MEWGEGFSRTPNPWLEAMARAGCSASEVLTVAALCGRMRPEPGGGWVAGYPAAELCERLGWGERRRVQAVARLKGRGFLEPIGYAHKGRAAEYRMFPGIPYRFPAKRHEGSDPQPTGRDLKPWRLPEGERGRDP
;
A
#
# COMPACT_ATOMS: atom_id res chain seq x y z
N MET A 1 -25.35 24.37 -2.45
CA MET A 1 -23.97 23.89 -2.40
C MET A 1 -23.98 22.65 -1.54
N GLU A 2 -24.19 21.49 -2.15
CA GLU A 2 -24.24 20.22 -1.42
C GLU A 2 -22.82 19.82 -1.05
N TRP A 3 -22.52 19.80 0.25
CA TRP A 3 -21.37 19.10 0.79
C TRP A 3 -21.64 17.60 0.64
N GLY A 4 -21.43 17.08 -0.57
CA GLY A 4 -21.19 15.65 -0.76
C GLY A 4 -19.81 15.30 -0.21
N GLU A 5 -19.57 15.52 1.08
CA GLU A 5 -18.35 15.10 1.76
C GLU A 5 -18.35 13.58 1.84
N GLY A 6 -17.87 12.94 0.78
CA GLY A 6 -17.63 11.52 0.77
C GLY A 6 -16.60 11.18 1.84
N PHE A 7 -17.07 10.65 2.97
CA PHE A 7 -16.22 10.08 4.02
C PHE A 7 -15.43 8.91 3.43
N SER A 8 -14.10 9.06 3.41
CA SER A 8 -13.20 7.94 3.14
C SER A 8 -13.20 7.00 4.35
N ARG A 9 -13.59 5.74 4.14
CA ARG A 9 -13.48 4.70 5.17
C ARG A 9 -12.18 3.94 4.99
N THR A 10 -11.32 3.97 6.02
CA THR A 10 -10.13 3.13 6.09
C THR A 10 -10.40 2.00 7.08
N PRO A 11 -10.18 0.72 6.73
CA PRO A 11 -10.34 -0.38 7.68
C PRO A 11 -9.47 -0.19 8.92
N ASN A 12 -10.00 -0.44 10.13
CA ASN A 12 -9.25 -0.29 11.39
C ASN A 12 -7.91 -1.05 11.40
N PRO A 13 -7.82 -2.32 10.91
CA PRO A 13 -6.54 -3.03 10.87
C PRO A 13 -5.46 -2.31 10.04
N TRP A 14 -5.88 -1.54 9.03
CA TRP A 14 -4.98 -0.77 8.18
C TRP A 14 -4.43 0.44 8.93
N LEU A 15 -5.29 1.13 9.69
CA LEU A 15 -4.89 2.24 10.56
C LEU A 15 -3.91 1.76 11.64
N GLU A 16 -4.19 0.63 12.30
CA GLU A 16 -3.29 0.04 13.29
C GLU A 16 -1.92 -0.31 12.70
N ALA A 17 -1.89 -0.92 11.52
CA ALA A 17 -0.65 -1.24 10.83
C ALA A 17 0.17 0.01 10.49
N MET A 18 -0.49 1.07 10.02
CA MET A 18 0.15 2.35 9.74
C MET A 18 0.66 3.02 11.02
N ALA A 19 -0.11 2.97 12.11
CA ALA A 19 0.31 3.50 13.40
C ALA A 19 1.56 2.78 13.94
N ARG A 20 1.57 1.43 13.90
CA ARG A 20 2.74 0.61 14.29
C ARG A 20 3.96 0.86 13.41
N ALA A 21 3.75 1.15 12.12
CA ALA A 21 4.83 1.52 11.22
C ALA A 21 5.35 2.95 11.46
N GLY A 22 4.68 3.78 12.26
CA GLY A 22 5.03 5.19 12.43
C GLY A 22 4.76 6.01 11.17
N CYS A 23 3.66 5.73 10.48
CA CYS A 23 3.18 6.56 9.37
C CYS A 23 2.73 7.94 9.90
N SER A 24 3.17 8.99 9.22
CA SER A 24 2.72 10.37 9.42
C SER A 24 1.27 10.56 9.00
N ALA A 25 0.66 11.65 9.47
CA ALA A 25 -0.68 12.06 9.04
C ALA A 25 -0.80 12.16 7.51
N SER A 26 0.26 12.57 6.81
CA SER A 26 0.24 12.67 5.35
C SER A 26 0.18 11.29 4.66
N GLU A 27 0.86 10.31 5.23
CA GLU A 27 0.81 8.92 4.74
C GLU A 27 -0.59 8.33 4.99
N VAL A 28 -1.15 8.54 6.19
CA VAL A 28 -2.50 8.05 6.54
C VAL A 28 -3.58 8.69 5.67
N LEU A 29 -3.55 10.01 5.46
CA LEU A 29 -4.52 10.72 4.63
C LEU A 29 -4.44 10.31 3.15
N THR A 30 -3.25 9.99 2.66
CA THR A 30 -3.06 9.45 1.31
C THR A 30 -3.74 8.09 1.15
N VAL A 31 -3.55 7.18 2.12
CA VAL A 31 -4.22 5.87 2.12
C VAL A 31 -5.74 6.04 2.23
N ALA A 32 -6.23 6.94 3.09
CA ALA A 32 -7.66 7.21 3.21
C ALA A 32 -8.26 7.74 1.90
N ALA A 33 -7.57 8.64 1.20
CA ALA A 33 -8.01 9.12 -0.11
C ALA A 33 -8.08 7.98 -1.15
N LEU A 34 -7.08 7.09 -1.17
CA LEU A 34 -7.07 5.92 -2.04
C LEU A 34 -8.20 4.92 -1.69
N CYS A 35 -8.52 4.76 -0.41
CA CYS A 35 -9.61 3.87 0.03
C CYS A 35 -10.97 4.27 -0.58
N GLY A 36 -11.19 5.57 -0.80
CA GLY A 36 -12.40 6.07 -1.46
C GLY A 36 -12.56 5.66 -2.94
N ARG A 37 -11.50 5.12 -3.56
CA ARG A 37 -11.50 4.67 -4.97
C ARG A 37 -11.02 3.22 -5.13
N MET A 38 -11.05 2.44 -4.05
CA MET A 38 -10.67 1.03 -4.09
C MET A 38 -11.63 0.24 -4.96
N ARG A 39 -11.07 -0.64 -5.79
CA ARG A 39 -11.79 -1.65 -6.55
C ARG A 39 -11.15 -3.01 -6.32
N PRO A 40 -11.95 -4.10 -6.27
CA PRO A 40 -11.42 -5.44 -6.11
C PRO A 40 -10.60 -5.85 -7.34
N GLU A 41 -9.53 -6.61 -7.12
CA GLU A 41 -8.72 -7.23 -8.17
C GLU A 41 -9.08 -8.73 -8.30
N PRO A 42 -9.12 -9.32 -9.52
CA PRO A 42 -9.51 -10.72 -9.73
C PRO A 42 -8.74 -11.78 -8.93
N GLY A 43 -7.53 -11.45 -8.45
CA GLY A 43 -6.68 -12.35 -7.66
C GLY A 43 -6.91 -12.32 -6.14
N GLY A 44 -7.91 -11.59 -5.66
CA GLY A 44 -8.08 -11.33 -4.23
C GLY A 44 -7.13 -10.22 -3.78
N GLY A 45 -7.69 -9.03 -3.58
CA GLY A 45 -6.92 -7.84 -3.27
C GLY A 45 -7.65 -6.58 -3.69
N TRP A 46 -7.01 -5.45 -3.45
CA TRP A 46 -7.58 -4.14 -3.73
C TRP A 46 -6.59 -3.28 -4.50
N VAL A 47 -7.08 -2.66 -5.55
CA VAL A 47 -6.34 -1.68 -6.32
C VAL A 47 -7.05 -0.34 -6.22
N ALA A 48 -6.27 0.74 -6.20
CA ALA A 48 -6.78 2.09 -6.19
C ALA A 48 -5.90 2.96 -7.10
N GLY A 49 -6.54 3.87 -7.83
CA GLY A 49 -5.87 4.84 -8.68
C GLY A 49 -6.37 6.24 -8.35
N TYR A 50 -5.44 7.19 -8.31
CA TYR A 50 -5.78 8.61 -8.13
C TYR A 50 -4.90 9.47 -9.05
N PRO A 51 -5.48 10.29 -9.94
CA PRO A 51 -4.71 11.28 -10.70
C PRO A 51 -3.95 12.21 -9.75
N ALA A 52 -2.68 12.49 -10.06
CA ALA A 52 -1.81 13.25 -9.16
C ALA A 52 -2.39 14.64 -8.81
N ALA A 53 -2.93 15.36 -9.82
CA ALA A 53 -3.54 16.67 -9.64
C ALA A 53 -4.77 16.62 -8.72
N GLU A 54 -5.67 15.66 -8.94
CA GLU A 54 -6.87 15.53 -8.11
C GLU A 54 -6.54 15.12 -6.67
N LEU A 55 -5.48 14.33 -6.45
CA LEU A 55 -5.07 13.94 -5.10
C LEU A 55 -4.50 15.14 -4.34
N CYS A 56 -3.68 15.95 -5.02
CA CYS A 56 -3.15 17.20 -4.49
C CYS A 56 -4.30 18.18 -4.15
N GLU A 57 -5.26 18.35 -5.04
CA GLU A 57 -6.44 19.19 -4.83
C GLU A 57 -7.26 18.70 -3.64
N ARG A 58 -7.62 17.40 -3.61
CA ARG A 58 -8.42 16.81 -2.52
C ARG A 58 -7.76 16.98 -1.15
N LEU A 59 -6.45 16.86 -1.06
CA LEU A 59 -5.72 16.95 0.20
C LEU A 59 -5.23 18.37 0.51
N GLY A 60 -5.43 19.33 -0.40
CA GLY A 60 -4.90 20.70 -0.27
C GLY A 60 -3.38 20.75 -0.23
N TRP A 61 -2.70 19.85 -0.95
CA TRP A 61 -1.24 19.68 -0.90
C TRP A 61 -0.57 20.06 -2.21
N GLY A 62 0.68 20.50 -2.08
CA GLY A 62 1.59 20.61 -3.23
C GLY A 62 2.14 19.24 -3.66
N GLU A 63 2.55 19.17 -4.92
CA GLU A 63 3.05 17.95 -5.58
C GLU A 63 4.22 17.30 -4.82
N ARG A 64 5.15 18.10 -4.29
CA ARG A 64 6.29 17.59 -3.49
C ARG A 64 5.84 16.76 -2.29
N ARG A 65 4.81 17.22 -1.57
CA ARG A 65 4.28 16.53 -0.39
C ARG A 65 3.59 15.22 -0.78
N ARG A 66 2.81 15.22 -1.86
CA ARG A 66 2.20 14.01 -2.45
C ARG A 66 3.27 12.97 -2.80
N VAL A 67 4.30 13.38 -3.55
CA VAL A 67 5.40 12.49 -3.97
C VAL A 67 6.10 11.88 -2.75
N GLN A 68 6.42 12.67 -1.73
CA GLN A 68 7.05 12.18 -0.51
C GLN A 68 6.18 11.18 0.24
N ALA A 69 4.88 11.46 0.40
CA ALA A 69 3.95 10.56 1.09
C ALA A 69 3.83 9.22 0.35
N VAL A 70 3.61 9.26 -0.97
CA VAL A 70 3.51 8.05 -1.80
C VAL A 70 4.82 7.25 -1.78
N ALA A 71 5.97 7.91 -1.90
CA ALA A 71 7.27 7.25 -1.87
C ALA A 71 7.51 6.51 -0.55
N ARG A 72 7.18 7.12 0.59
CA ARG A 72 7.31 6.48 1.91
C ARG A 72 6.34 5.32 2.08
N LEU A 73 5.09 5.47 1.64
CA LEU A 73 4.10 4.38 1.66
C LEU A 73 4.55 3.18 0.83
N LYS A 74 5.14 3.42 -0.35
CA LYS A 74 5.77 2.37 -1.16
C LYS A 74 6.94 1.72 -0.43
N GLY A 75 7.85 2.52 0.14
CA GLY A 75 9.01 2.00 0.87
C GLY A 75 8.64 1.18 2.11
N ARG A 76 7.47 1.45 2.70
CA ARG A 76 6.90 0.70 3.83
C ARG A 76 6.02 -0.48 3.41
N GLY A 77 5.82 -0.70 2.10
CA GLY A 77 5.05 -1.82 1.58
C GLY A 77 3.52 -1.64 1.61
N PHE A 78 3.01 -0.44 1.89
CA PHE A 78 1.55 -0.18 1.88
C PHE A 78 0.98 -0.03 0.48
N LEU A 79 1.82 0.35 -0.50
CA LEU A 79 1.46 0.57 -1.90
C LEU A 79 2.46 -0.13 -2.83
N GLU A 80 1.95 -0.86 -3.82
CA GLU A 80 2.74 -1.40 -4.92
C GLU A 80 2.25 -0.80 -6.24
N PRO A 81 3.12 -0.19 -7.05
CA PRO A 81 2.73 0.36 -8.33
C PRO A 81 2.42 -0.78 -9.32
N ILE A 82 1.25 -0.76 -9.94
CA ILE A 82 0.86 -1.77 -10.95
C ILE A 82 0.85 -1.22 -12.37
N GLY A 83 0.91 0.12 -12.53
CA GLY A 83 0.98 0.78 -13.83
C GLY A 83 0.23 2.11 -13.84
N TYR A 84 -0.11 2.55 -15.05
CA TYR A 84 -0.96 3.71 -15.29
C TYR A 84 -2.29 3.26 -15.87
N ALA A 85 -3.40 3.82 -15.38
CA ALA A 85 -4.71 3.59 -16.00
C ALA A 85 -4.70 4.17 -17.43
N HIS A 86 -4.92 3.30 -18.43
CA HIS A 86 -5.12 3.71 -19.82
C HIS A 86 -6.34 4.65 -19.88
N LYS A 87 -6.14 5.87 -20.42
CA LYS A 87 -7.07 7.03 -20.44
C LYS A 87 -6.91 8.10 -19.35
N GLY A 88 -5.72 8.22 -18.74
CA GLY A 88 -5.27 9.53 -18.25
C GLY A 88 -4.66 9.52 -16.86
N ARG A 89 -3.35 9.29 -16.80
CA ARG A 89 -2.41 9.81 -15.79
C ARG A 89 -2.65 9.45 -14.31
N ALA A 90 -3.61 8.59 -13.98
CA ALA A 90 -3.70 8.01 -12.64
C ALA A 90 -2.66 6.90 -12.51
N ALA A 91 -1.72 7.06 -11.57
CA ALA A 91 -0.90 5.96 -11.12
C ALA A 91 -1.81 5.02 -10.31
N GLU A 92 -1.82 3.74 -10.69
CA GLU A 92 -2.57 2.73 -9.98
C GLU A 92 -1.66 1.95 -9.03
N TYR A 93 -2.20 1.68 -7.85
CA TYR A 93 -1.51 0.99 -6.78
C TYR A 93 -2.33 -0.19 -6.31
N ARG A 94 -1.68 -1.33 -6.12
CA ARG A 94 -2.20 -2.38 -5.25
C ARG A 94 -1.95 -1.98 -3.80
N MET A 95 -2.95 -2.17 -2.96
CA MET A 95 -2.94 -1.72 -1.57
C MET A 95 -2.74 -2.90 -0.62
N PHE A 96 -1.77 -2.78 0.30
CA PHE A 96 -1.42 -3.84 1.26
C PHE A 96 -1.24 -3.37 2.71
N PRO A 97 -2.28 -2.92 3.41
CA PRO A 97 -2.09 -2.41 4.76
C PRO A 97 -2.27 -3.54 5.78
N GLY A 98 -1.21 -3.79 6.55
CA GLY A 98 -1.22 -4.78 7.64
C GLY A 98 -0.70 -6.16 7.30
N ILE A 99 -0.30 -6.42 6.05
CA ILE A 99 0.51 -7.58 5.68
C ILE A 99 1.83 -7.02 5.16
N PRO A 100 2.99 -7.31 5.78
CA PRO A 100 4.27 -7.02 5.17
C PRO A 100 4.36 -7.89 3.91
N TYR A 101 3.91 -7.33 2.80
CA TYR A 101 3.92 -8.03 1.55
C TYR A 101 5.36 -8.02 1.02
N ARG A 102 6.13 -9.02 1.43
CA ARG A 102 7.42 -9.34 0.81
C ARG A 102 7.12 -10.11 -0.48
N PHE A 103 6.95 -9.41 -1.60
CA PHE A 103 7.31 -10.07 -2.85
C PHE A 103 8.84 -10.20 -2.89
N PRO A 104 9.38 -11.36 -3.34
CA PRO A 104 10.78 -11.42 -3.71
C PRO A 104 10.98 -10.36 -4.79
N ALA A 105 11.98 -9.49 -4.63
CA ALA A 105 12.31 -8.46 -5.60
C ALA A 105 12.32 -9.09 -6.99
N LYS A 106 11.26 -8.86 -7.80
CA LYS A 106 11.29 -9.27 -9.20
C LYS A 106 12.36 -8.40 -9.83
N ARG A 107 13.45 -9.08 -10.19
CA ARG A 107 14.53 -8.59 -11.02
C ARG A 107 13.93 -7.80 -12.18
N HIS A 108 14.43 -6.58 -12.38
CA HIS A 108 14.33 -5.97 -13.69
C HIS A 108 14.92 -6.96 -14.69
N GLU A 109 14.10 -7.33 -15.68
CA GLU A 109 14.49 -8.10 -16.85
C GLU A 109 15.62 -7.34 -17.54
N GLY A 110 16.85 -7.87 -17.48
CA GLY A 110 18.04 -7.23 -18.07
C GLY A 110 19.34 -7.25 -17.25
N SER A 111 19.40 -7.92 -16.09
CA SER A 111 20.68 -8.13 -15.41
C SER A 111 20.73 -9.51 -14.75
N ASP A 112 21.51 -10.41 -15.35
CA ASP A 112 22.06 -11.53 -14.61
C ASP A 112 22.87 -10.98 -13.44
N PRO A 113 22.66 -11.53 -12.24
CA PRO A 113 23.81 -12.21 -11.68
C PRO A 113 23.46 -13.55 -11.02
N GLN A 114 24.37 -14.49 -11.29
CA GLN A 114 24.88 -15.60 -10.48
C GLN A 114 24.17 -15.88 -9.13
N PRO A 115 23.74 -17.13 -8.85
CA PRO A 115 23.30 -17.51 -7.52
C PRO A 115 24.51 -17.63 -6.59
N THR A 116 24.62 -16.75 -5.60
CA THR A 116 25.49 -17.03 -4.44
C THR A 116 24.60 -17.52 -3.30
N GLY A 117 24.69 -18.83 -3.07
CA GLY A 117 23.97 -19.52 -2.00
C GLY A 117 24.34 -18.95 -0.63
N ARG A 118 23.40 -18.19 -0.04
CA ARG A 118 23.34 -17.93 1.39
C ARG A 118 21.89 -17.81 1.84
N ASP A 119 21.38 -18.96 2.27
CA ASP A 119 20.42 -19.18 3.35
C ASP A 119 19.49 -18.04 3.74
N LEU A 120 18.23 -18.16 3.30
CA LEU A 120 17.10 -17.73 4.14
C LEU A 120 16.17 -18.94 4.32
N LYS A 121 16.29 -19.59 5.48
CA LYS A 121 15.32 -20.59 5.92
C LYS A 121 13.93 -19.93 6.05
N PRO A 122 12.84 -20.59 5.65
CA PRO A 122 11.50 -20.09 5.90
C PRO A 122 11.23 -20.00 7.41
N TRP A 123 10.65 -18.88 7.84
CA TRP A 123 10.15 -18.70 9.22
C TRP A 123 9.01 -19.70 9.46
N ARG A 124 9.25 -20.72 10.30
CA ARG A 124 8.19 -21.57 10.83
C ARG A 124 7.57 -20.88 12.04
N LEU A 125 6.24 -20.90 12.13
CA LEU A 125 5.53 -20.62 13.37
C LEU A 125 6.02 -21.62 14.44
N PRO A 126 6.25 -21.20 15.70
CA PRO A 126 6.48 -22.15 16.77
C PRO A 126 5.24 -23.03 16.93
N GLU A 127 5.38 -24.32 16.63
CA GLU A 127 4.41 -25.34 17.00
C GLU A 127 4.49 -25.52 18.51
N GLY A 128 3.45 -25.07 19.23
CA GLY A 128 3.34 -25.41 20.64
C GLY A 128 2.57 -24.46 21.53
N GLU A 129 1.37 -24.00 21.16
CA GLU A 129 0.33 -23.61 22.14
C GLU A 129 -1.06 -23.98 21.60
N ARG A 130 -1.33 -25.28 21.46
CA ARG A 130 -2.68 -25.82 21.54
C ARG A 130 -2.68 -26.92 22.58
N GLY A 131 -3.02 -26.54 23.81
CA GLY A 131 -3.15 -27.48 24.91
C GLY A 131 -3.24 -26.81 26.26
N ARG A 132 -4.35 -26.11 26.54
CA ARG A 132 -5.05 -26.18 27.83
C ARG A 132 -6.33 -25.36 27.77
N ASP A 133 -7.44 -26.07 27.71
CA ASP A 133 -8.71 -25.65 28.31
C ASP A 133 -9.16 -26.81 29.24
N PRO A 134 -9.98 -26.49 30.26
CA PRO A 134 -9.88 -26.98 31.64
C PRO A 134 -10.21 -28.46 31.89
#